data_AF-A0A9W7DSI9-F1
#
_entry.id   AF-A0A9W7DSI9-F1
#
_cell.length_a   1.000
_cell.length_b   1.000
_cell.length_c   1.000
_cell.angle_alpha   90.00
_cell.angle_beta   90.00
_cell.angle_gamma   90.00
#
_symmetry.space_group_name_H-M   'P 1'
#
loop_
_entity.id
_entity.type
_entity.pdbx_description
1 polymer ?
#
loop_
_entity_poly.entity_id
_entity_poly.type
_entity_poly.pdbx_seq_one_letter_code
_entity_poly.pdbx_strand_id
1 'polypeptide(L)'
;MKVYKNGHLAKTKVDGREPNVLTRTHHWLGRSAWAGDEYFNGTIAYVKFWHGVELQQLDVTELYAPHNKPHHFWDFRGCTAGEAVIDSTNGELMATPMNGPACGAHGISLDGNDEYVDIDGWEWDGTTSIEVYVKHDSIT
;
A
#
# COMPACT_ATOMS: atom_id res chain seq x y z
N MET A 1 14.16 -2.60 -10.02
CA MET A 1 13.38 -1.98 -8.91
C MET A 1 14.01 -0.66 -8.53
N LYS A 2 13.19 0.39 -8.38
CA LYS A 2 13.59 1.70 -7.87
C LYS A 2 12.81 1.97 -6.58
N VAL A 3 13.47 2.56 -5.59
CA VAL A 3 12.82 3.01 -4.36
C VAL A 3 13.01 4.51 -4.27
N TYR A 4 11.91 5.22 -4.08
CA TYR A 4 11.88 6.65 -3.88
C TYR A 4 11.42 6.96 -2.45
N LYS A 5 11.95 8.02 -1.85
CA LYS A 5 11.52 8.52 -0.54
C LYS A 5 11.26 10.01 -0.67
N ASN A 6 10.05 10.43 -0.30
CA ASN A 6 9.64 11.84 -0.32
C ASN A 6 9.94 12.52 -1.68
N GLY A 7 9.59 11.86 -2.79
CA GLY A 7 9.81 12.40 -4.13
C GLY A 7 11.19 12.12 -4.74
N HIS A 8 12.18 11.66 -3.97
CA HIS A 8 13.57 11.52 -4.46
C HIS A 8 13.98 10.05 -4.61
N LEU A 9 14.71 9.72 -5.69
CA LEU A 9 15.30 8.39 -5.86
C LEU A 9 16.28 8.11 -4.72
N ALA A 10 15.95 7.12 -3.90
CA ALA A 10 16.79 6.68 -2.79
C ALA A 10 17.72 5.55 -3.22
N LYS A 11 17.24 4.62 -4.05
CA LYS A 11 18.03 3.46 -4.48
C LYS A 11 17.51 2.84 -5.78
N THR A 12 18.44 2.28 -6.55
CA THR A 12 18.14 1.42 -7.70
C THR A 12 18.74 0.03 -7.44
N LYS A 13 17.96 -1.01 -7.77
CA LYS A 13 18.41 -2.40 -7.80
C LYS A 13 18.08 -2.98 -9.17
N VAL A 14 19.11 -3.43 -9.89
CA VAL A 14 19.02 -3.90 -11.29
C VAL A 14 18.68 -5.39 -11.39
N ASP A 15 18.89 -6.15 -10.32
CA ASP A 15 18.64 -7.59 -10.17
C ASP A 15 17.40 -7.86 -9.29
N GLY A 16 16.39 -7.01 -9.37
CA GLY A 16 15.12 -7.24 -8.67
C GLY A 16 14.38 -8.45 -9.24
N ARG A 17 13.72 -9.22 -8.36
CA ARG A 17 12.77 -10.25 -8.80
C ARG A 17 11.39 -9.63 -8.95
N GLU A 18 10.87 -9.69 -10.16
CA GLU A 18 9.49 -9.35 -10.45
C GLU A 18 8.55 -10.41 -9.85
N PRO A 19 7.40 -10.02 -9.27
CA PRO A 19 6.39 -10.97 -8.81
C PRO A 19 5.86 -11.84 -9.97
N ASN A 20 5.60 -13.12 -9.68
CA ASN A 20 4.92 -14.00 -10.64
C ASN A 20 3.46 -13.58 -10.85
N VAL A 21 2.97 -13.79 -12.08
CA VAL A 21 1.57 -13.66 -12.51
C VAL A 21 0.67 -14.61 -11.73
N LEU A 22 0.03 -14.11 -10.67
CA LEU A 22 -0.84 -14.90 -9.80
C LEU A 22 -1.91 -13.99 -9.20
N THR A 23 -3.18 -14.37 -9.36
CA THR A 23 -4.26 -13.85 -8.50
C THR A 23 -4.05 -14.40 -7.09
N ARG A 24 -3.73 -13.52 -6.13
CA ARG A 24 -3.72 -13.88 -4.71
C ARG A 24 -5.10 -13.62 -4.14
N THR A 25 -5.58 -14.55 -3.32
CA THR A 25 -6.87 -14.40 -2.63
C THR A 25 -6.89 -13.21 -1.68
N HIS A 26 -5.71 -12.82 -1.18
CA HIS A 26 -5.53 -11.74 -0.21
C HIS A 26 -4.27 -10.93 -0.54
N HIS A 27 -4.35 -9.62 -0.33
CA HIS A 27 -3.19 -8.72 -0.29
C HIS A 27 -3.18 -7.99 1.05
N TRP A 28 -2.11 -8.17 1.82
CA TRP A 28 -2.05 -7.64 3.19
C TRP A 28 -1.19 -6.39 3.32
N LEU A 29 -1.68 -5.40 4.05
CA LEU A 29 -0.88 -4.29 4.56
C LEU A 29 -0.66 -4.46 6.05
N GLY A 30 0.58 -4.21 6.50
CA GLY A 30 0.93 -4.25 7.92
C GLY A 30 1.28 -5.64 8.46
N ARG A 31 1.29 -6.66 7.61
CA ARG A 31 1.80 -8.00 7.95
C ARG A 31 2.47 -8.67 6.77
N SER A 32 3.29 -9.66 7.07
CA SER A 32 3.88 -10.54 6.06
C SER A 32 3.04 -11.81 5.82
N ALA A 33 3.40 -12.57 4.79
CA ALA A 33 2.82 -13.88 4.49
C ALA A 33 3.29 -14.99 5.46
N TRP A 34 4.32 -14.75 6.27
CA TRP A 34 4.90 -15.70 7.20
C TRP A 34 4.46 -15.35 8.63
N ALA A 35 3.90 -16.33 9.33
CA ALA A 35 3.32 -16.13 10.66
C ALA A 35 4.32 -15.73 11.75
N GLY A 36 5.62 -15.89 11.52
CA GLY A 36 6.68 -15.53 12.47
C GLY A 36 7.26 -14.13 12.27
N ASP A 37 6.87 -13.42 11.21
CA ASP A 37 7.35 -12.07 10.97
C ASP A 37 6.54 -11.06 11.80
N GLU A 38 7.19 -9.95 12.16
CA GLU A 38 6.58 -8.88 12.94
C GLU A 38 5.50 -8.12 12.13
N TYR A 39 4.48 -7.64 12.83
CA TYR A 39 3.47 -6.74 12.28
C TYR A 39 3.99 -5.31 12.27
N PHE A 40 3.43 -4.49 11.38
CA PHE A 40 3.75 -3.07 11.29
C PHE A 40 3.18 -2.32 12.51
N ASN A 41 4.02 -1.53 13.15
CA ASN A 41 3.62 -0.59 14.20
C ASN A 41 3.68 0.85 13.66
N GLY A 42 2.52 1.44 13.41
CA GLY A 42 2.41 2.82 12.96
C GLY A 42 1.12 3.13 12.21
N THR A 43 1.09 4.27 11.53
CA THR A 43 -0.08 4.75 10.78
C THR A 43 0.15 4.66 9.27
N ILE A 44 -0.79 4.07 8.55
CA ILE A 44 -0.84 4.10 7.08
C ILE A 44 -1.91 5.10 6.66
N ALA A 45 -1.51 6.16 5.97
CA ALA A 45 -2.44 7.16 5.45
C ALA A 45 -3.13 6.66 4.18
N TYR A 46 -2.36 6.12 3.23
CA TYR A 46 -2.89 5.60 1.99
C TYR A 46 -1.95 4.65 1.27
N VAL A 47 -2.50 3.90 0.31
CA VAL A 47 -1.74 3.14 -0.69
C VAL A 47 -2.33 3.31 -2.09
N LYS A 48 -1.47 3.40 -3.10
CA LYS A 48 -1.84 3.45 -4.52
C LYS A 48 -1.06 2.41 -5.33
N PHE A 49 -1.71 1.86 -6.34
CA PHE A 49 -1.10 0.90 -7.27
C PHE A 49 -1.21 1.36 -8.71
N TRP A 50 -0.14 1.17 -9.47
CA TRP A 50 -0.13 1.28 -10.92
C TRP A 50 0.38 -0.04 -11.51
N HIS A 51 -0.54 -0.89 -11.97
CA HIS A 51 -0.21 -2.07 -12.74
C HIS A 51 0.24 -1.71 -14.17
N GLY A 52 1.25 -2.41 -14.70
CA GLY A 52 1.82 -2.17 -16.03
C GLY A 52 2.68 -0.91 -16.17
N VAL A 53 2.98 -0.20 -15.08
CA VAL A 53 3.62 1.13 -15.10
C VAL A 53 4.83 1.18 -14.17
N GLU A 54 5.99 1.55 -14.71
CA GLU A 54 7.15 1.96 -13.93
C GLU A 54 7.15 3.50 -13.84
N LEU A 55 6.80 4.03 -12.68
CA LEU A 55 6.89 5.48 -12.44
C LEU A 55 8.35 5.94 -12.53
N GLN A 56 8.57 6.94 -13.37
CA GLN A 56 9.84 7.62 -13.54
C GLN A 56 10.00 8.74 -12.51
N GLN A 57 11.21 9.27 -12.38
CA GLN A 57 11.51 10.31 -11.39
C GLN A 57 10.60 11.54 -11.52
N LEU A 58 10.23 11.93 -12.75
CA LEU A 58 9.30 13.03 -12.99
C LEU A 58 7.91 12.71 -12.43
N ASP A 59 7.41 11.50 -12.63
CA ASP A 59 6.11 11.06 -12.14
C ASP A 59 6.03 11.06 -10.61
N VAL A 60 7.16 10.76 -9.96
CA VAL A 60 7.28 10.72 -8.49
C VAL A 60 7.47 12.12 -7.89
N THR A 61 8.07 13.07 -8.61
CA THR A 61 8.18 14.46 -8.15
C THR A 61 6.93 15.30 -8.45
N GLU A 62 6.27 15.04 -9.57
CA GLU A 62 5.06 15.76 -9.95
C GLU A 62 3.86 15.09 -9.29
N LEU A 63 3.55 15.53 -8.07
CA LEU A 63 2.24 15.28 -7.48
C LEU A 63 1.19 15.76 -8.51
N TYR A 64 0.40 14.82 -9.03
CA TYR A 64 -0.74 15.05 -9.95
C TYR A 64 -0.45 15.23 -11.44
N ALA A 65 0.69 14.77 -11.97
CA ALA A 65 0.82 14.66 -13.43
C ALA A 65 -0.30 13.73 -13.99
N PRO A 66 -1.15 14.20 -14.94
CA PRO A 66 -2.32 13.47 -15.43
C PRO A 66 -1.99 12.16 -16.17
N HIS A 67 -0.70 11.89 -16.39
CA HIS A 67 -0.22 10.70 -17.10
C HIS A 67 -0.26 9.42 -16.26
N ASN A 68 -0.43 9.50 -14.94
CA ASN A 68 -0.38 8.33 -14.06
C ASN A 68 -1.53 8.31 -13.05
N LYS A 69 -2.78 8.18 -13.51
CA LYS A 69 -3.88 7.83 -12.60
C LYS A 69 -3.60 6.43 -12.02
N PRO A 70 -3.66 6.22 -10.70
CA PRO A 70 -3.52 4.88 -10.13
C PRO A 70 -4.67 3.98 -10.60
N HIS A 71 -4.37 2.69 -10.74
CA HIS A 71 -5.35 1.65 -11.00
C HIS A 71 -6.14 1.31 -9.74
N HIS A 72 -5.53 1.40 -8.56
CA HIS A 72 -6.19 1.24 -7.26
C HIS A 72 -5.69 2.28 -6.26
N PHE A 73 -6.59 2.78 -5.41
CA PHE A 73 -6.28 3.78 -4.38
C PHE A 73 -7.17 3.61 -3.14
N TRP A 74 -6.54 3.31 -2.01
CA TRP A 74 -7.20 3.31 -0.71
C TRP A 74 -6.65 4.44 0.14
N ASP A 75 -7.52 5.37 0.51
CA ASP A 75 -7.23 6.47 1.43
C ASP A 75 -7.86 6.15 2.79
N PHE A 76 -7.02 5.86 3.78
CA PHE A 76 -7.45 5.52 5.13
C PHE A 76 -7.69 6.76 6.00
N ARG A 77 -7.40 7.97 5.51
CA ARG A 77 -7.58 9.20 6.29
C ARG A 77 -9.07 9.47 6.50
N GLY A 78 -9.48 9.53 7.76
CA GLY A 78 -10.89 9.71 8.12
C GLY A 78 -11.73 8.44 7.92
N CYS A 79 -11.11 7.26 7.89
CA CYS A 79 -11.84 6.00 7.91
C CYS A 79 -12.71 5.85 9.17
N THR A 80 -13.68 4.95 9.09
CA THR A 80 -14.51 4.56 10.23
C THR A 80 -13.96 3.26 10.81
N ALA A 81 -13.74 3.21 12.12
CA ALA A 81 -13.20 2.02 12.78
C ALA A 81 -14.11 0.80 12.54
N GLY A 82 -13.52 -0.31 12.11
CA GLY A 82 -14.24 -1.56 11.80
C GLY A 82 -14.90 -1.61 10.42
N GLU A 83 -14.93 -0.51 9.67
CA GLU A 83 -15.50 -0.47 8.33
C GLU A 83 -14.42 -0.63 7.26
N ALA A 84 -14.77 -1.26 6.15
CA ALA A 84 -13.87 -1.37 5.01
C ALA A 84 -13.70 -0.02 4.29
N VAL A 85 -12.50 0.21 3.75
CA VAL A 85 -12.22 1.33 2.85
C VAL A 85 -12.34 0.84 1.41
N ILE A 86 -13.19 1.48 0.62
CA ILE A 86 -13.45 1.12 -0.78
C ILE A 86 -12.41 1.76 -1.69
N ASP A 87 -11.96 1.02 -2.70
CA ASP A 87 -11.08 1.53 -3.73
C ASP A 87 -11.68 2.77 -4.43
N SER A 88 -10.98 3.89 -4.34
CA SER A 88 -11.43 5.18 -4.88
C SER A 88 -11.25 5.31 -6.39
N THR A 89 -10.65 4.35 -7.08
CA THR A 89 -10.45 4.42 -8.54
C THR A 89 -11.58 3.77 -9.33
N ASN A 90 -12.11 2.63 -8.86
CA ASN A 90 -13.13 1.81 -9.53
C ASN A 90 -14.30 1.39 -8.62
N GLY A 91 -14.15 1.42 -7.29
CA GLY A 91 -15.20 1.07 -6.33
C GLY A 91 -15.43 -0.44 -6.12
N GLU A 92 -14.59 -1.31 -6.67
CA GLU A 92 -14.85 -2.76 -6.70
C GLU A 92 -14.15 -3.55 -5.60
N LEU A 93 -12.98 -3.09 -5.15
CA LEU A 93 -12.15 -3.78 -4.16
C LEU A 93 -12.20 -3.08 -2.81
N MET A 94 -12.24 -3.86 -1.75
CA MET A 94 -12.30 -3.38 -0.38
C MET A 94 -11.00 -3.68 0.37
N ALA A 95 -10.60 -2.73 1.21
CA ALA A 95 -9.54 -2.87 2.19
C ALA A 95 -10.19 -2.99 3.58
N THR A 96 -10.25 -4.21 4.12
CA THR A 96 -10.93 -4.57 5.37
C THR A 96 -9.94 -4.55 6.54
N PRO A 97 -10.15 -3.71 7.57
CA PRO A 97 -9.38 -3.75 8.80
C PRO A 97 -9.57 -5.06 9.56
N MET A 98 -8.47 -5.67 10.02
CA MET A 98 -8.47 -6.94 10.75
C MET A 98 -7.93 -6.74 12.17
N ASN A 99 -8.60 -7.35 13.15
CA ASN A 99 -8.26 -7.32 14.58
C ASN A 99 -8.40 -5.96 15.28
N GLY A 100 -9.13 -5.02 14.67
CA GLY A 100 -9.59 -3.80 15.33
C GLY A 100 -8.66 -2.59 15.34
N PRO A 101 -7.86 -2.33 14.28
CA PRO A 101 -7.00 -1.15 14.24
C PRO A 101 -7.78 0.15 14.37
N ALA A 102 -7.12 1.16 14.96
CA ALA A 102 -7.73 2.45 15.17
C ALA A 102 -7.76 3.28 13.87
N CYS A 103 -8.92 3.83 13.54
CA CYS A 103 -9.08 4.78 12.44
C CYS A 103 -9.02 6.22 12.94
N GLY A 104 -8.41 7.11 12.15
CA GLY A 104 -8.34 8.53 12.48
C GLY A 104 -8.08 9.45 11.28
N ALA A 105 -8.01 10.75 11.54
CA ALA A 105 -7.82 11.78 10.51
C ALA A 105 -6.52 11.60 9.69
N HIS A 106 -5.54 10.88 10.23
CA HIS A 106 -4.23 10.67 9.60
C HIS A 106 -4.08 9.32 8.91
N GLY A 107 -5.06 8.43 9.03
CA GLY A 107 -4.99 7.09 8.46
C GLY A 107 -5.49 6.02 9.43
N ILE A 108 -5.16 4.78 9.10
CA ILE A 108 -5.38 3.61 9.95
C ILE A 108 -4.11 3.31 10.75
N SER A 109 -4.24 3.16 12.06
CA SER A 109 -3.14 2.89 13.00
C SER A 109 -3.11 1.41 13.35
N LEU A 110 -1.96 0.78 13.14
CA LEU A 110 -1.68 -0.62 13.43
C LEU A 110 -0.71 -0.70 14.62
N ASP A 111 -0.98 -1.57 15.58
CA ASP A 111 -0.31 -1.64 16.88
C ASP A 111 0.97 -2.49 16.91
N GLY A 112 1.26 -3.24 15.84
CA GLY A 112 2.41 -4.15 15.74
C GLY A 112 2.24 -5.51 16.41
N ASN A 113 1.05 -5.86 16.92
CA ASN A 113 0.79 -7.16 17.53
C ASN A 113 0.10 -8.13 16.58
N ASP A 114 -1.09 -7.76 16.10
CA ASP A 114 -1.91 -8.61 15.22
C ASP A 114 -2.80 -7.83 14.25
N GLU A 115 -2.74 -6.50 14.24
CA GLU A 115 -3.55 -5.66 13.38
C GLU A 115 -2.98 -5.56 11.96
N TYR A 116 -3.86 -5.68 10.97
CA TYR A 116 -3.50 -5.53 9.56
C TYR A 116 -4.70 -5.11 8.73
N VAL A 117 -4.46 -4.82 7.45
CA VAL A 117 -5.52 -4.58 6.47
C VAL A 117 -5.50 -5.71 5.44
N ASP A 118 -6.64 -6.34 5.23
CA ASP A 118 -6.85 -7.33 4.18
C ASP A 118 -7.53 -6.68 2.98
N ILE A 119 -6.86 -6.69 1.84
CA ILE A 119 -7.42 -6.17 0.58
C ILE A 119 -7.87 -7.36 -0.25
N ASP A 120 -9.08 -7.24 -0.80
CA ASP A 120 -9.67 -8.21 -1.73
C ASP A 120 -8.67 -8.65 -2.79
N GLY A 121 -8.74 -9.91 -3.19
CA GLY A 121 -7.85 -10.46 -4.20
C GLY A 121 -8.11 -9.89 -5.60
N TRP A 122 -7.08 -9.33 -6.23
CA TRP A 122 -7.04 -9.06 -7.67
C TRP A 122 -5.76 -9.60 -8.31
N GLU A 123 -5.80 -9.74 -9.64
CA GLU A 123 -4.65 -10.11 -10.45
C GLU A 123 -3.76 -8.88 -10.68
N TRP A 124 -2.48 -8.99 -10.30
CA TRP A 124 -1.46 -8.03 -10.69
C TRP A 124 -0.10 -8.71 -10.75
N ASP A 125 0.74 -8.22 -11.65
CA ASP A 125 2.10 -8.69 -11.86
C ASP A 125 2.93 -7.65 -12.62
N GLY A 126 4.08 -8.11 -13.10
CA GLY A 126 4.78 -7.40 -14.14
C GLY A 126 5.33 -6.08 -13.63
N THR A 127 5.56 -5.19 -14.58
CA THR A 127 6.02 -3.84 -14.28
C THR A 127 4.94 -3.15 -13.45
N THR A 128 5.23 -2.85 -12.19
CA THR A 128 4.27 -2.27 -11.26
C THR A 128 4.94 -1.20 -10.41
N SER A 129 4.19 -0.15 -10.08
CA SER A 129 4.56 0.85 -9.10
C SER A 129 3.58 0.87 -7.94
N ILE A 130 4.09 1.10 -6.73
CA ILE A 130 3.31 1.21 -5.50
C ILE A 130 3.76 2.47 -4.77
N GLU A 131 2.81 3.30 -4.34
CA GLU A 131 3.06 4.46 -3.49
C GLU A 131 2.36 4.23 -2.15
N VAL A 132 3.09 4.46 -1.05
CA VAL A 132 2.55 4.42 0.31
C VAL A 132 2.96 5.68 1.06
N TYR A 133 2.05 6.21 1.87
CA TYR A 133 2.38 7.24 2.84
C TYR A 133 2.13 6.70 4.24
N VAL A 134 3.21 6.55 4.99
CA VAL A 134 3.21 5.87 6.29
C VAL A 134 4.03 6.64 7.31
N LYS A 135 3.62 6.53 8.57
CA LYS A 135 4.39 6.92 9.75
C LYS A 135 4.71 5.66 10.53
N HIS A 136 5.98 5.43 10.82
CA HIS A 136 6.43 4.34 11.67
C HIS A 136 6.54 4.84 13.11
N ASP A 137 5.99 4.11 14.08
CA ASP A 137 6.00 4.56 15.48
C ASP A 137 7.19 4.00 16.28
N SER A 138 7.76 2.86 15.90
CA SER A 138 8.99 2.35 16.51
C SER A 138 9.81 1.54 15.53
N ILE A 139 11.03 1.98 15.19
CA ILE A 139 11.97 1.14 14.43
C ILE A 139 12.74 0.31 15.46
N THR A 140 12.42 -0.97 15.59
CA THR A 140 13.23 -1.92 16.37
C THR A 140 14.51 -2.29 15.64
#